data_AF-A0A523GLE8-F1
#
_entry.id   AF-A0A523GLE8-F1
#
_cell.length_a   1.000
_cell.length_b   1.000
_cell.length_c   1.000
_cell.angle_alpha   90.00
_cell.angle_beta   90.00
_cell.angle_gamma   90.00
#
_symmetry.space_group_name_H-M   'P 1'
#
loop_
_entity.id
_entity.type
_entity.pdbx_description
1 polymer ?
#
loop_
_entity_poly.entity_id
_entity_poly.type
_entity_poly.pdbx_seq_one_letter_code
_entity_poly.pdbx_strand_id
1 'polypeptide(L)'
;MNALDLIFKIRSRGYSVIVDGSCLDITPISDLPLDDIPAELLHQLEQNKPEILCALHRETELIRLVFLVSNHRGLSQQEHQEAFASALRDQPNSLIQFAIYAHTLGLL
;
A
#
# COMPACT_ATOMS: atom_id res chain seq x y z
N MET A 1 -13.35 9.63 -9.59
CA MET A 1 -12.01 9.00 -9.61
C MET A 1 -11.90 8.20 -8.33
N ASN A 2 -11.48 6.94 -8.37
CA ASN A 2 -11.43 6.11 -7.16
C ASN A 2 -10.15 6.43 -6.34
N ALA A 3 -10.09 6.03 -5.07
CA ALA A 3 -8.95 6.30 -4.20
C ALA A 3 -7.63 5.69 -4.71
N LEU A 4 -7.69 4.51 -5.34
CA LEU A 4 -6.52 3.84 -5.93
C LEU A 4 -5.99 4.61 -7.16
N ASP A 5 -6.87 5.16 -7.99
CA ASP A 5 -6.52 6.00 -9.13
C ASP A 5 -5.80 7.26 -8.64
N LEU A 6 -6.27 7.86 -7.54
CA LEU A 6 -5.64 9.03 -6.92
C LEU A 6 -4.23 8.69 -6.41
N ILE A 7 -4.08 7.59 -5.67
CA ILE A 7 -2.80 7.09 -5.18
C ILE A 7 -1.85 6.85 -6.36
N PHE A 8 -2.31 6.16 -7.40
CA PHE A 8 -1.53 5.86 -8.60
C PHE A 8 -1.10 7.14 -9.34
N LYS A 9 -2.00 8.10 -9.48
CA LYS A 9 -1.76 9.38 -10.17
C LYS A 9 -0.75 10.27 -9.42
N ILE A 10 -0.62 10.11 -8.11
CA ILE A 10 0.38 10.82 -7.29
C ILE A 10 1.72 10.09 -7.37
N ARG A 11 1.71 8.76 -7.23
CA ARG A 11 2.91 7.91 -7.38
C ARG A 11 3.56 8.03 -8.75
N SER A 12 2.77 8.11 -9.82
CA SER A 12 3.28 8.30 -11.19
C SER A 12 3.93 9.66 -11.43
N ARG A 13 3.67 10.65 -10.57
CA ARG A 13 4.34 11.95 -10.58
C ARG A 13 5.63 11.98 -9.76
N GLY A 14 6.04 10.84 -9.18
CA GLY A 14 7.27 10.76 -8.40
C GLY A 14 7.10 11.13 -6.93
N TYR A 15 5.87 11.12 -6.41
CA TYR A 15 5.59 11.29 -4.99
C TYR A 15 5.31 9.94 -4.32
N SER A 16 5.89 9.71 -3.16
CA SER A 16 5.52 8.66 -2.24
C SER A 16 4.22 9.04 -1.56
N VAL A 17 3.33 8.07 -1.39
CA VAL A 17 2.08 8.23 -0.65
C VAL A 17 1.99 7.11 0.35
N ILE A 18 2.11 7.46 1.62
CA ILE A 18 2.11 6.52 2.73
C ILE A 18 1.10 6.94 3.79
N VAL A 19 0.74 5.99 4.64
CA VAL A 19 -0.08 6.24 5.81
C VAL A 19 0.79 6.18 7.06
N ASP A 20 0.73 7.22 7.89
CA ASP A 20 1.31 7.23 9.23
C ASP A 20 0.17 7.40 10.25
N GLY A 21 -0.24 6.29 10.86
CA GLY A 21 -1.42 6.25 11.72
C GLY A 21 -2.69 6.66 10.98
N SER A 22 -3.25 7.81 11.34
CA SER A 22 -4.44 8.41 10.70
C SER A 22 -4.10 9.53 9.72
N CYS A 23 -2.81 9.81 9.52
CA CYS A 23 -2.32 10.85 8.64
C CYS A 23 -1.92 10.26 7.27
N LEU A 24 -2.22 11.02 6.23
CA LEU A 24 -1.74 10.77 4.88
C LEU A 24 -0.47 11.61 4.72
N ASP A 25 0.67 10.95 4.45
CA ASP A 25 1.93 11.63 4.19
C ASP A 25 2.29 11.49 2.70
N ILE A 26 2.68 12.62 2.11
CA ILE A 26 3.01 12.73 0.68
C ILE A 26 4.37 13.41 0.57
N THR A 27 5.37 12.64 0.16
CA THR A 27 6.76 13.09 0.10
C THR A 27 7.33 12.85 -1.29
N PRO A 28 8.12 13.77 -1.86
CA PRO A 28 8.76 13.54 -3.15
C PRO A 28 9.82 12.41 -3.04
N ILE A 29 9.91 11.55 -4.05
CA ILE A 29 10.85 10.42 -4.11
C ILE A 29 12.24 10.87 -4.64
N SER A 30 12.35 12.11 -5.12
CA SER A 30 13.57 12.70 -5.67
C SER A 30 13.60 14.20 -5.36
N ASP A 31 14.49 14.98 -5.99
CA ASP A 31 14.62 16.44 -5.83
C ASP A 31 13.43 17.25 -6.41
N LEU A 32 12.25 16.64 -6.49
CA LEU A 32 11.02 17.27 -6.92
C LEU A 32 10.50 18.20 -5.82
N PRO A 33 10.11 19.45 -6.15
CA PRO A 33 9.51 20.34 -5.18
C PRO A 33 8.12 19.84 -4.73
N LEU A 34 7.81 19.98 -3.44
CA LEU A 34 6.47 19.68 -2.90
C LEU A 34 5.37 20.55 -3.52
N ASP A 35 5.73 21.75 -3.97
CA ASP A 35 4.79 22.75 -4.51
C ASP A 35 4.26 22.42 -5.92
N ASP A 36 4.76 21.37 -6.56
CA ASP A 36 4.33 20.95 -7.90
C ASP A 36 3.05 20.09 -7.89
N ILE A 37 2.46 19.81 -6.72
CA ILE A 37 1.16 19.12 -6.66
C ILE A 37 0.04 20.10 -7.00
N PRO A 38 -0.72 19.91 -8.10
CA PRO A 38 -1.77 20.83 -8.48
C PRO A 38 -2.85 20.95 -7.41
N ALA A 39 -3.35 22.15 -7.16
CA ALA A 39 -4.38 22.42 -6.14
C ALA A 39 -5.64 21.56 -6.33
N GLU A 40 -6.02 21.27 -7.58
CA GLU A 40 -7.13 20.36 -7.89
C GLU A 40 -6.88 18.94 -7.34
N LEU A 41 -5.64 18.45 -7.43
CA LEU A 41 -5.27 17.12 -6.93
C LEU A 41 -5.26 17.09 -5.40
N LEU A 42 -4.79 18.16 -4.75
CA LEU A 42 -4.88 18.31 -3.29
C LEU A 42 -6.34 18.32 -2.84
N HIS A 43 -7.22 19.03 -3.54
CA HIS A 43 -8.64 19.04 -3.22
C HIS A 43 -9.28 17.64 -3.38
N GLN A 44 -8.92 16.90 -4.42
CA GLN A 44 -9.39 15.53 -4.61
C GLN A 44 -8.86 14.57 -3.53
N LEU A 45 -7.61 14.75 -3.09
CA LEU A 45 -7.02 13.99 -1.98
C LEU A 45 -7.79 14.21 -0.68
N GLU A 46 -8.11 15.46 -0.35
CA GLU A 46 -8.87 15.81 0.85
C GLU A 46 -10.28 15.21 0.83
N GLN A 47 -10.97 15.31 -0.30
CA GLN A 47 -12.32 14.78 -0.46
C GLN A 47 -12.39 13.24 -0.33
N ASN A 48 -11.34 12.53 -0.73
CA ASN A 48 -11.28 11.06 -0.72
C ASN A 48 -10.36 10.53 0.38
N LYS A 49 -10.00 11.37 1.36
CA LYS A 49 -9.00 11.03 2.39
C LYS A 49 -9.36 9.74 3.15
N PRO A 50 -10.61 9.51 3.61
CA PRO A 50 -10.96 8.27 4.31
C PRO A 50 -10.74 7.01 3.47
N GLU A 51 -11.14 7.05 2.20
CA GLU A 51 -11.00 5.93 1.27
C GLU A 51 -9.53 5.67 0.92
N ILE A 52 -8.73 6.74 0.74
CA ILE A 52 -7.29 6.65 0.51
C ILE A 52 -6.58 6.03 1.71
N LEU A 53 -6.89 6.50 2.93
CA LEU A 53 -6.33 5.93 4.16
C LEU A 53 -6.70 4.45 4.29
N CYS A 54 -7.94 4.08 4.00
CA CYS A 54 -8.38 2.69 4.03
C CYS A 54 -7.62 1.84 3.00
N ALA A 55 -7.42 2.35 1.78
CA ALA A 55 -6.66 1.66 0.74
C ALA A 55 -5.19 1.46 1.12
N LEU A 56 -4.51 2.51 1.59
CA LEU A 56 -3.11 2.46 2.01
C LEU A 56 -2.90 1.57 3.23
N HIS A 57 -3.85 1.55 4.17
CA HIS A 57 -3.79 0.66 5.32
C HIS A 57 -3.89 -0.80 4.90
N ARG A 58 -4.80 -1.14 3.98
CA ARG A 58 -4.91 -2.49 3.40
C ARG A 58 -3.64 -2.89 2.64
N GLU A 59 -3.07 -1.98 1.85
CA GLU A 59 -1.81 -2.22 1.15
C GLU A 59 -0.67 -2.51 2.14
N THR A 60 -0.54 -1.69 3.18
CA THR A 60 0.48 -1.84 4.22
C THR A 60 0.34 -3.17 4.98
N GLU A 61 -0.88 -3.51 5.38
CA GLU A 61 -1.13 -4.76 6.10
C GLU A 61 -0.88 -5.97 5.21
N LEU A 62 -1.24 -5.91 3.93
CA LEU A 62 -0.92 -6.98 2.98
C LEU A 62 0.60 -7.18 2.84
N ILE A 63 1.36 -6.09 2.65
CA ILE A 63 2.83 -6.15 2.59
C ILE A 63 3.39 -6.83 3.84
N ARG A 64 2.93 -6.39 5.02
CA ARG A 64 3.35 -6.95 6.31
C ARG A 64 3.05 -8.44 6.41
N LEU A 65 1.84 -8.87 6.05
CA LEU A 65 1.44 -10.28 6.13
C LEU A 65 2.21 -11.15 5.15
N VAL A 66 2.41 -10.69 3.91
CA VAL A 66 3.23 -11.41 2.92
C VAL A 66 4.65 -11.58 3.45
N PHE A 67 5.26 -10.52 3.99
CA PHE A 67 6.59 -10.59 4.60
C PHE A 67 6.65 -11.57 5.77
N LEU A 68 5.69 -11.48 6.70
CA LEU A 68 5.61 -12.32 7.90
C LEU A 68 5.50 -13.81 7.54
N VAL A 69 4.58 -14.15 6.64
CA VAL A 69 4.38 -15.53 6.18
C VAL A 69 5.57 -16.03 5.37
N SER A 70 6.13 -15.19 4.48
CA SER A 70 7.30 -15.55 3.66
C SER A 70 8.52 -15.88 4.52
N ASN A 71 8.82 -15.04 5.51
CA ASN A 71 9.94 -15.25 6.43
C ASN A 71 9.74 -16.50 7.29
N HIS A 72 8.54 -16.69 7.84
CA HIS A 72 8.26 -17.88 8.65
C HIS A 72 8.38 -19.18 7.83
N ARG A 73 8.02 -19.14 6.55
CA ARG A 73 8.15 -20.28 5.62
C ARG A 73 9.57 -20.48 5.09
N GLY A 74 10.47 -19.51 5.31
CA GLY A 74 11.83 -19.54 4.75
C GLY A 74 11.85 -19.42 3.22
N LEU A 75 10.92 -18.65 2.64
CA LEU A 75 10.87 -18.44 1.19
C LEU A 75 12.15 -17.75 0.70
N SER A 76 12.61 -18.16 -0.48
CA SER A 76 13.66 -17.44 -1.20
C SER A 76 13.18 -16.06 -1.65
N GLN A 77 14.13 -15.20 -2.03
CA GLN A 77 13.82 -13.85 -2.53
C GLN A 77 12.90 -13.88 -3.75
N GLN A 78 13.10 -14.85 -4.66
CA GLN A 78 12.26 -15.00 -5.84
C GLN A 78 10.82 -15.40 -5.47
N GLU A 79 10.65 -16.40 -4.60
CA GLU A 79 9.33 -16.84 -4.14
C GLU A 79 8.59 -15.72 -3.39
N HIS A 80 9.30 -14.92 -2.59
CA HIS A 80 8.73 -13.75 -1.94
C HIS A 80 8.22 -12.73 -2.96
N GLN A 81 9.01 -12.43 -4.00
CA GLN A 81 8.62 -11.50 -5.06
C GLN A 81 7.41 -12.00 -5.85
N GLU A 82 7.35 -13.30 -6.16
CA GLU A 82 6.22 -13.92 -6.84
C GLU A 82 4.94 -13.88 -5.99
N ALA A 83 5.04 -14.25 -4.70
CA ALA A 83 3.95 -14.18 -3.75
C ALA A 83 3.43 -12.74 -3.59
N PHE A 84 4.34 -11.77 -3.49
CA PHE A 84 4.00 -10.36 -3.40
C PHE A 84 3.31 -9.83 -4.66
N ALA A 85 3.86 -10.12 -5.84
CA ALA A 85 3.29 -9.72 -7.11
C ALA A 85 1.90 -10.34 -7.34
N SER A 86 1.71 -11.60 -6.92
CA SER A 86 0.40 -12.26 -6.94
C SER A 86 -0.58 -11.59 -5.98
N ALA A 87 -0.14 -11.29 -4.76
CA ALA A 87 -0.98 -10.67 -3.74
C ALA A 87 -1.51 -9.28 -4.15
N LEU A 88 -0.69 -8.51 -4.86
CA LEU A 88 -1.09 -7.19 -5.37
C LEU A 88 -2.12 -7.24 -6.51
N ARG A 89 -2.27 -8.37 -7.22
CA ARG A 89 -3.27 -8.50 -8.30
C ARG A 89 -4.70 -8.64 -7.79
N ASP A 90 -4.89 -9.27 -6.63
CA ASP A 90 -6.18 -9.45 -5.98
C ASP A 90 -6.04 -9.11 -4.48
N GLN A 91 -5.79 -7.83 -4.20
CA GLN A 91 -5.52 -7.36 -2.84
C GLN A 91 -6.57 -7.78 -1.81
N PRO A 92 -7.90 -7.66 -2.06
CA PRO A 92 -8.90 -7.96 -1.04
C PRO A 92 -8.89 -9.44 -0.64
N ASN A 93 -8.80 -10.35 -1.60
CA ASN A 93 -8.77 -11.79 -1.35
C ASN A 93 -7.44 -12.21 -0.73
N SER A 94 -6.33 -11.67 -1.25
CA SER A 94 -4.99 -11.96 -0.74
C SER A 94 -4.80 -11.54 0.71
N LEU A 95 -5.35 -10.38 1.09
CA LEU A 95 -5.29 -9.91 2.47
C LEU A 95 -5.98 -10.87 3.44
N ILE A 96 -7.16 -11.41 3.05
CA ILE A 96 -7.87 -12.42 3.85
C ILE A 96 -7.04 -13.71 3.94
N GLN A 97 -6.53 -14.21 2.81
CA GLN A 97 -5.77 -15.46 2.77
C GLN A 97 -4.48 -15.39 3.60
N PHE A 98 -3.70 -14.33 3.43
CA PHE A 98 -2.47 -14.14 4.20
C PHE A 98 -2.73 -13.90 5.69
N ALA A 99 -3.83 -13.24 6.07
CA ALA A 99 -4.24 -13.11 7.46
C ALA A 99 -4.61 -14.47 8.09
N ILE A 100 -5.40 -15.28 7.38
CA ILE A 100 -5.72 -16.66 7.80
C ILE A 100 -4.44 -17.47 7.96
N TYR A 101 -3.53 -17.42 6.98
CA TYR A 101 -2.27 -18.14 7.07
C TYR A 101 -1.43 -17.69 8.26
N ALA A 102 -1.29 -16.39 8.49
CA ALA A 102 -0.54 -15.86 9.62
C ALA A 102 -1.11 -16.33 10.96
N HIS A 103 -2.43 -16.34 11.14
CA HIS A 103 -3.08 -16.89 12.33
C HIS A 103 -2.85 -18.40 12.49
N THR A 104 -2.98 -19.19 11.41
CA THR A 104 -2.73 -20.65 11.48
C THR A 104 -1.29 -20.99 11.87
N LEU A 105 -0.36 -20.09 11.61
CA LEU A 105 1.06 -20.21 11.97
C LEU A 105 1.39 -19.61 13.35
N GLY A 106 0.42 -19.01 14.05
CA GLY A 106 0.63 -18.36 15.35
C GLY A 106 1.45 -17.06 15.28
N LEU A 107 1.38 -16.34 14.15
CA LEU A 107 2.14 -15.12 13.90
C LEU A 107 1.37 -13.82 14.21
N LEU A 108 0.08 -13.95 14.52
CA LEU A 108 -0.87 -12.90 14.93
C LEU A 108 -1.70 -13.43 16.11
#